data_AF-A0A7W0TTX8-F1
#
_entry.id   AF-A0A7W0TTX8-F1
#
_cell.length_a   1.000
_cell.length_b   1.000
_cell.length_c   1.000
_cell.angle_alpha   90.00
_cell.angle_beta   90.00
_cell.angle_gamma   90.00
#
_symmetry.space_group_name_H-M   'P 1'
#
loop_
_entity.id
_entity.type
_entity.pdbx_description
1 polymer ?
#
loop_
_entity_poly.entity_id
_entity_poly.type
_entity_poly.pdbx_seq_one_letter_code
_entity_poly.pdbx_strand_id
1 'polypeptide(L)'
;MRAAVRRPRSRPVAPALAPALVNVMAILALLLSVLAPLAPLPVAAQQAGAAPPLPAPQQVAVVGSFQTAIGCPADYDPSCQLTQLAANGDNTFSAFVPVPPGDWTYRIVAVADQQRSLGAGGVPEAADLVVSVPQGNAGVVFAYDANTGAIVADPVANRVEIATDLGDRLPLAPARRGGYGVTFDAQPGTYGFQILLDGEPVAQDQISIEQPRRVVVETDDAGQVTLLDTLRGAALTVAKTDDAGTPSPGACFAASRGNELLGQACDADDGAADGQTRIRFPDGIEPAAYDVVETLTPDGQTAAETQRVDLGPGEAATSVVAGGPTDGGPGIDGQDGQDDQPGQDGQDGQDGQPGQDGQDGQDGDDGQDAIGQDGQPGEDDEQAAAGRLVVRIQDAAGDPLPGACASLVEFAFELCDDDNN
;
A
#
# COMPACT_ATOMS: atom_id res chain seq x y z
N MET A 1 -42.78 59.45 48.59
CA MET A 1 -41.71 60.48 48.69
C MET A 1 -40.51 59.91 47.94
N ARG A 2 -39.90 60.46 46.88
CA ARG A 2 -39.66 61.81 46.33
C ARG A 2 -39.77 61.69 44.78
N ALA A 3 -40.52 62.52 44.05
CA ALA A 3 -40.13 63.79 43.39
C ALA A 3 -38.87 63.64 42.49
N ALA A 4 -38.83 64.04 41.20
CA ALA A 4 -39.33 65.27 40.58
C ALA A 4 -39.39 65.15 39.02
N VAL A 5 -40.42 65.69 38.33
CA VAL A 5 -40.39 66.89 37.45
C VAL A 5 -39.62 66.66 36.11
N ARG A 6 -40.18 66.50 34.90
CA ARG A 6 -41.25 67.10 34.05
C ARG A 6 -40.84 68.38 33.28
N ARG A 7 -40.92 68.29 31.94
CA ARG A 7 -41.35 69.28 30.89
C ARG A 7 -40.29 69.55 29.78
N PRO A 8 -40.66 70.08 28.58
CA PRO A 8 -41.94 70.07 27.85
C PRO A 8 -41.82 69.74 26.33
N ARG A 9 -42.98 69.78 25.66
CA ARG A 9 -43.33 69.46 24.27
C ARG A 9 -42.76 70.41 23.20
N SER A 10 -42.67 69.91 21.96
CA SER A 10 -43.05 70.67 20.75
C SER A 10 -43.67 69.74 19.68
N ARG A 11 -44.76 70.22 19.09
CA ARG A 11 -45.44 69.83 17.83
C ARG A 11 -45.47 71.11 16.97
N PRO A 12 -46.01 71.14 15.74
CA PRO A 12 -45.87 70.28 14.55
C PRO A 12 -45.54 71.15 13.29
N VAL A 13 -45.06 70.60 12.17
CA VAL A 13 -45.22 71.24 10.83
C VAL A 13 -45.27 70.18 9.73
N ALA A 14 -46.37 70.16 8.98
CA ALA A 14 -46.48 69.84 7.55
C ALA A 14 -47.12 71.10 6.89
N PRO A 15 -47.18 71.34 5.55
CA PRO A 15 -47.02 70.43 4.40
C PRO A 15 -46.15 71.00 3.23
N ALA A 16 -45.95 70.25 2.14
CA ALA A 16 -46.31 70.58 0.74
C ALA A 16 -45.03 70.42 -0.12
N LEU A 17 -44.96 69.95 -1.38
CA LEU A 17 -45.87 69.73 -2.49
C LEU A 17 -45.35 68.51 -3.30
N ALA A 18 -46.25 67.77 -3.94
CA ALA A 18 -45.91 66.90 -5.07
C ALA A 18 -45.61 67.75 -6.32
N PRO A 19 -44.81 67.25 -7.28
CA PRO A 19 -45.48 66.65 -8.43
C PRO A 19 -44.78 65.40 -9.01
N ALA A 20 -45.65 64.48 -9.41
CA ALA A 20 -45.68 63.86 -10.73
C ALA A 20 -44.51 62.99 -11.22
N LEU A 21 -44.87 61.70 -11.39
CA LEU A 21 -44.72 60.94 -12.62
C LEU A 21 -43.40 61.11 -13.38
N VAL A 22 -42.35 60.38 -13.00
CA VAL A 22 -41.53 59.57 -13.91
C VAL A 22 -40.89 58.47 -13.05
N ASN A 23 -40.84 57.22 -13.54
CA ASN A 23 -40.12 56.06 -12.97
C ASN A 23 -40.85 55.13 -11.98
N VAL A 24 -42.10 54.72 -12.30
CA VAL A 24 -42.70 53.49 -11.73
C VAL A 24 -42.34 52.23 -12.55
N MET A 25 -41.49 52.34 -13.58
CA MET A 25 -41.04 51.22 -14.43
C MET A 25 -39.55 50.88 -14.27
N ALA A 26 -39.01 50.97 -13.05
CA ALA A 26 -37.61 50.60 -12.78
C ALA A 26 -37.39 49.74 -11.53
N ILE A 27 -38.46 49.34 -10.81
CA ILE A 27 -38.35 48.50 -9.59
C ILE A 27 -38.99 47.12 -9.79
N LEU A 28 -39.69 46.88 -10.91
CA LEU A 28 -40.20 45.56 -11.31
C LEU A 28 -39.32 44.86 -12.37
N ALA A 29 -38.01 45.14 -12.35
CA ALA A 29 -37.01 44.49 -13.21
C ALA A 29 -35.78 44.01 -12.42
N LEU A 30 -35.81 44.06 -11.09
CA LEU A 30 -34.70 43.65 -10.21
C LEU A 30 -35.07 42.51 -9.25
N LEU A 31 -36.03 41.66 -9.63
CA LEU A 31 -36.53 40.54 -8.82
C LEU A 31 -36.82 39.27 -9.65
N LEU A 32 -36.17 39.13 -10.82
CA LEU A 32 -36.44 38.04 -11.78
C LEU A 32 -35.17 37.40 -12.36
N SER A 33 -34.02 37.50 -11.70
CA SER A 33 -32.76 36.95 -12.23
C SER A 33 -31.81 36.45 -11.15
N VAL A 34 -32.28 35.61 -10.21
CA VAL A 34 -31.41 34.68 -9.46
C VAL A 34 -32.16 33.36 -9.19
N LEU A 35 -32.66 32.70 -10.24
CA LEU A 35 -32.85 31.26 -10.23
C LEU A 35 -31.93 30.68 -11.31
N ALA A 36 -30.62 30.67 -11.02
CA ALA A 36 -29.73 29.75 -11.70
C ALA A 36 -30.14 28.35 -11.24
N PRO A 37 -30.38 27.38 -12.14
CA PRO A 37 -30.46 26.00 -11.72
C PRO A 37 -29.10 25.68 -11.07
N LEU A 38 -29.13 25.29 -9.80
CA LEU A 38 -28.02 24.57 -9.19
C LEU A 38 -27.87 23.28 -10.02
N ALA A 39 -27.05 23.35 -11.06
CA ALA A 39 -26.47 22.13 -11.60
C ALA A 39 -25.77 21.47 -10.41
N PRO A 40 -26.02 20.18 -10.12
CA PRO A 40 -25.16 19.47 -9.20
C PRO A 40 -23.74 19.67 -9.72
N LEU A 41 -22.85 20.20 -8.88
CA LEU A 41 -21.42 20.11 -9.15
C LEU A 41 -21.16 18.65 -9.54
N PRO A 42 -20.33 18.36 -10.56
CA PRO A 42 -19.74 17.05 -10.62
C PRO A 42 -19.00 16.90 -9.29
N VAL A 43 -19.58 16.15 -8.35
CA VAL A 43 -18.79 15.42 -7.39
C VAL A 43 -17.83 14.68 -8.31
N ALA A 44 -16.58 15.11 -8.32
CA ALA A 44 -15.52 14.27 -8.83
C ALA A 44 -15.81 12.93 -8.16
N ALA A 45 -16.23 11.94 -8.94
CA ALA A 45 -16.40 10.60 -8.43
C ALA A 45 -15.06 10.32 -7.77
N GLN A 46 -15.04 10.35 -6.45
CA GLN A 46 -13.92 9.88 -5.70
C GLN A 46 -13.91 8.42 -6.10
N GLN A 47 -13.06 8.14 -7.08
CA GLN A 47 -12.73 6.78 -7.48
C GLN A 47 -12.58 6.04 -6.18
N ALA A 48 -13.23 4.88 -6.05
CA ALA A 48 -13.08 4.02 -4.88
C ALA A 48 -11.57 3.89 -4.64
N GLY A 49 -11.08 4.72 -3.73
CA GLY A 49 -9.68 5.09 -3.67
C GLY A 49 -8.99 3.96 -2.93
N ALA A 50 -7.81 3.57 -3.40
CA ALA A 50 -6.91 2.76 -2.61
C ALA A 50 -6.90 3.30 -1.16
N ALA A 51 -6.90 2.37 -0.20
CA ALA A 51 -6.90 2.74 1.21
C ALA A 51 -5.78 3.75 1.47
N PRO A 52 -6.01 4.78 2.31
CA PRO A 52 -4.92 5.66 2.68
C PRO A 52 -3.85 4.82 3.38
N PRO A 53 -2.58 5.18 3.19
CA PRO A 53 -1.50 4.56 3.92
C PRO A 53 -1.56 4.94 5.38
N LEU A 54 -1.47 3.89 6.19
CA LEU A 54 -1.59 3.94 7.63
C LEU A 54 -0.38 3.22 8.23
N PRO A 55 0.13 3.70 9.38
CA PRO A 55 1.12 2.96 10.15
C PRO A 55 0.63 1.55 10.46
N ALA A 56 1.55 0.60 10.52
CA ALA A 56 1.25 -0.79 10.81
C ALA A 56 0.59 -0.91 12.20
N PRO A 57 -0.63 -1.48 12.30
CA PRO A 57 -1.32 -1.58 13.57
C PRO A 57 -0.73 -2.67 14.46
N GLN A 58 -0.75 -2.44 15.78
CA GLN A 58 -0.38 -3.45 16.76
C GLN A 58 -1.60 -4.24 17.26
N GLN A 59 -2.81 -3.69 17.11
CA GLN A 59 -4.06 -4.34 17.49
C GLN A 59 -5.14 -4.06 16.45
N VAL A 60 -5.89 -5.09 16.09
CA VAL A 60 -6.98 -5.00 15.12
C VAL A 60 -8.21 -5.71 15.67
N ALA A 61 -9.37 -5.08 15.55
CA ALA A 61 -10.66 -5.65 15.91
C ALA A 61 -11.68 -5.42 14.80
N VAL A 62 -12.56 -6.39 14.57
CA VAL A 62 -13.79 -6.16 13.80
C VAL A 62 -14.87 -5.70 14.78
N VAL A 63 -15.56 -4.62 14.43
CA VAL A 63 -16.64 -4.05 15.23
C VAL A 63 -17.87 -3.92 14.35
N GLY A 64 -19.06 -4.17 14.89
CA GLY A 64 -20.27 -4.15 14.08
C GLY A 64 -21.56 -4.38 14.85
N SER A 65 -22.68 -4.35 14.13
CA SER A 65 -24.03 -4.53 14.69
C SER A 65 -24.35 -5.96 15.12
N PHE A 66 -23.45 -6.92 14.88
CA PHE A 66 -23.61 -8.32 15.29
C PHE A 66 -23.03 -8.62 16.69
N GLN A 67 -22.27 -7.71 17.28
CA GLN A 67 -21.44 -8.00 18.45
C GLN A 67 -22.27 -8.39 19.69
N THR A 68 -23.38 -7.69 19.95
CA THR A 68 -24.30 -8.07 21.05
C THR A 68 -24.93 -9.44 20.82
N ALA A 69 -25.20 -9.81 19.56
CA ALA A 69 -25.79 -11.11 19.21
C ALA A 69 -24.84 -12.28 19.49
N ILE A 70 -23.52 -12.05 19.48
CA ILE A 70 -22.49 -13.05 19.82
C ILE A 70 -21.98 -12.93 21.26
N GLY A 71 -22.57 -12.04 22.07
CA GLY A 71 -22.29 -11.93 23.50
C GLY A 71 -21.29 -10.85 23.91
N CYS A 72 -20.91 -9.93 23.01
CA CYS A 72 -20.16 -8.74 23.40
C CYS A 72 -21.04 -7.78 24.26
N PRO A 73 -20.42 -6.91 25.09
CA PRO A 73 -21.15 -5.96 25.93
C PRO A 73 -21.99 -4.93 25.15
N ALA A 74 -21.53 -4.53 23.97
CA ALA A 74 -22.19 -3.56 23.10
C ALA A 74 -21.83 -3.82 21.62
N ASP A 75 -22.65 -3.28 20.74
CA ASP A 75 -22.34 -3.20 19.32
C ASP A 75 -21.29 -2.11 19.07
N TYR A 76 -20.49 -2.30 18.03
CA TYR A 76 -19.37 -1.42 17.68
C TYR A 76 -18.34 -1.21 18.82
N ASP A 77 -18.15 -2.21 19.68
CA ASP A 77 -17.21 -2.16 20.80
C ASP A 77 -15.84 -2.75 20.40
N PRO A 78 -14.78 -1.92 20.23
CA PRO A 78 -13.45 -2.40 19.87
C PRO A 78 -12.74 -3.17 20.99
N SER A 79 -13.25 -3.12 22.22
CA SER A 79 -12.68 -3.84 23.35
C SER A 79 -13.19 -5.29 23.48
N CYS A 80 -14.19 -5.67 22.68
CA CYS A 80 -14.74 -7.03 22.73
C CYS A 80 -13.69 -8.06 22.32
N GLN A 81 -13.38 -8.98 23.24
CA GLN A 81 -12.36 -10.01 23.02
C GLN A 81 -12.77 -11.05 21.97
N LEU A 82 -14.07 -11.25 21.75
CA LEU A 82 -14.60 -12.21 20.77
C LEU A 82 -14.40 -11.75 19.32
N THR A 83 -14.05 -10.48 19.10
CA THR A 83 -13.91 -9.90 17.77
C THR A 83 -12.55 -9.23 17.55
N GLN A 84 -11.55 -9.59 18.35
CA GLN A 84 -10.16 -9.26 18.07
C GLN A 84 -9.67 -10.14 16.92
N LEU A 85 -8.93 -9.56 15.98
CA LEU A 85 -8.27 -10.30 14.91
C LEU A 85 -6.85 -10.65 15.36
N ALA A 86 -6.44 -11.88 15.10
CA ALA A 86 -5.08 -12.34 15.37
C ALA A 86 -4.14 -11.82 14.27
N ALA A 87 -2.93 -11.40 14.65
CA ALA A 87 -1.88 -11.05 13.70
C ALA A 87 -1.27 -12.32 13.08
N ASN A 88 -1.10 -12.34 11.76
CA ASN A 88 -0.55 -13.49 11.04
C ASN A 88 0.96 -13.39 10.79
N GLY A 89 1.61 -12.31 11.26
CA GLY A 89 3.07 -12.10 11.17
C GLY A 89 3.53 -11.21 10.02
N ASP A 90 2.61 -10.79 9.15
CA ASP A 90 2.88 -10.20 7.84
C ASP A 90 2.08 -8.94 7.54
N ASN A 91 1.66 -8.25 8.61
CA ASN A 91 0.71 -7.14 8.58
C ASN A 91 -0.71 -7.52 8.09
N THR A 92 -1.03 -8.81 7.99
CA THR A 92 -2.41 -9.28 7.87
C THR A 92 -2.95 -9.75 9.22
N PHE A 93 -4.25 -9.61 9.38
CA PHE A 93 -4.97 -9.92 10.60
C PHE A 93 -6.24 -10.69 10.24
N SER A 94 -6.57 -11.76 10.96
CA SER A 94 -7.78 -12.52 10.68
C SER A 94 -8.43 -13.13 11.93
N ALA A 95 -9.72 -13.42 11.82
CA ALA A 95 -10.47 -14.18 12.82
C ALA A 95 -11.72 -14.82 12.21
N PHE A 96 -12.07 -16.01 12.69
CA PHE A 96 -13.41 -16.54 12.54
C PHE A 96 -14.30 -16.01 13.68
N VAL A 97 -15.46 -15.45 13.32
CA VAL A 97 -16.45 -14.94 14.27
C VAL A 97 -17.80 -15.64 14.01
N PRO A 98 -18.47 -16.21 15.04
CA PRO A 98 -19.74 -16.94 14.88
C PRO A 98 -20.94 -16.00 14.71
N VAL A 99 -20.90 -15.13 13.69
CA VAL A 99 -21.95 -14.17 13.36
C VAL A 99 -23.21 -14.92 12.93
N PRO A 100 -24.39 -14.68 13.55
CA PRO A 100 -25.62 -15.36 13.18
C PRO A 100 -26.10 -14.99 11.76
N PRO A 101 -26.94 -15.84 11.12
CA PRO A 101 -27.56 -15.52 9.83
C PRO A 101 -28.32 -14.19 9.85
N GLY A 102 -28.09 -13.35 8.84
CA GLY A 102 -28.67 -12.01 8.74
C GLY A 102 -27.78 -11.03 7.99
N ASP A 103 -28.26 -9.80 7.83
CA ASP A 103 -27.48 -8.69 7.26
C ASP A 103 -26.92 -7.83 8.39
N TRP A 104 -25.62 -7.61 8.37
CA TRP A 104 -24.90 -6.90 9.42
C TRP A 104 -23.99 -5.83 8.82
N THR A 105 -23.81 -4.75 9.58
CA THR A 105 -22.87 -3.68 9.28
C THR A 105 -21.64 -3.82 10.16
N TYR A 106 -20.46 -3.54 9.61
CA TYR A 106 -19.21 -3.68 10.33
C TYR A 106 -18.12 -2.70 9.83
N ARG A 107 -17.06 -2.59 10.64
CA ARG A 107 -15.86 -1.80 10.41
C ARG A 107 -14.65 -2.54 11.00
N ILE A 108 -13.45 -2.18 10.55
CA ILE A 108 -12.20 -2.57 11.20
C ILE A 108 -11.72 -1.44 12.09
N VAL A 109 -11.42 -1.72 13.36
CA VAL A 109 -10.71 -0.79 14.24
C VAL A 109 -9.26 -1.23 14.32
N ALA A 110 -8.36 -0.39 13.83
CA ALA A 110 -6.92 -0.61 13.82
C ALA A 110 -6.25 0.40 14.77
N VAL A 111 -5.46 -0.10 15.71
CA VAL A 111 -4.72 0.71 16.69
C VAL A 111 -3.24 0.67 16.32
N ALA A 112 -2.72 1.84 15.97
CA ALA A 112 -1.30 2.08 15.71
C ALA A 112 -0.82 3.27 16.59
N ASP A 113 -0.28 4.32 15.97
CA ASP A 113 -0.07 5.65 16.58
C ASP A 113 -1.36 6.25 17.18
N GLN A 114 -2.49 5.95 16.55
CA GLN A 114 -3.82 6.30 17.00
C GLN A 114 -4.81 5.21 16.60
N GLN A 115 -5.99 5.22 17.22
CA GLN A 115 -7.08 4.34 16.86
C GLN A 115 -7.83 4.89 15.64
N ARG A 116 -7.96 4.08 14.60
CA ARG A 116 -8.73 4.41 13.38
C ARG A 116 -9.83 3.40 13.14
N SER A 117 -11.00 3.88 12.71
CA SER A 117 -12.14 3.04 12.33
C SER A 117 -12.36 3.06 10.82
N LEU A 118 -11.98 1.96 10.18
CA LEU A 118 -11.89 1.79 8.73
C LEU A 118 -13.21 1.22 8.20
N GLY A 119 -13.82 1.96 7.26
CA GLY A 119 -15.03 1.56 6.55
C GLY A 119 -14.73 1.08 5.13
N ALA A 120 -15.65 1.37 4.20
CA ALA A 120 -15.50 1.04 2.78
C ALA A 120 -14.14 1.47 2.21
N GLY A 121 -13.47 0.56 1.52
CA GLY A 121 -12.14 0.78 0.94
C GLY A 121 -11.00 0.91 1.95
N GLY A 122 -11.18 0.49 3.20
CA GLY A 122 -10.14 0.63 4.24
C GLY A 122 -9.92 2.07 4.69
N VAL A 123 -10.85 2.98 4.37
CA VAL A 123 -10.68 4.42 4.62
C VAL A 123 -11.28 4.80 5.98
N PRO A 124 -10.57 5.59 6.83
CA PRO A 124 -11.15 6.19 8.03
C PRO A 124 -12.40 7.01 7.71
N GLU A 125 -13.40 7.01 8.60
CA GLU A 125 -14.65 7.78 8.46
C GLU A 125 -15.52 7.45 7.22
N ALA A 126 -15.12 6.49 6.38
CA ALA A 126 -15.94 6.03 5.26
C ALA A 126 -17.19 5.28 5.75
N ALA A 127 -18.15 5.00 4.86
CA ALA A 127 -19.36 4.25 5.20
C ALA A 127 -19.05 2.85 5.76
N ASP A 128 -19.95 2.30 6.58
CA ASP A 128 -19.85 0.94 7.09
C ASP A 128 -19.83 -0.08 5.94
N LEU A 129 -19.08 -1.18 6.14
CA LEU A 129 -19.15 -2.35 5.28
C LEU A 129 -20.37 -3.19 5.66
N VAL A 130 -20.84 -4.03 4.73
CA VAL A 130 -21.99 -4.92 4.94
C VAL A 130 -21.56 -6.36 4.71
N VAL A 131 -21.99 -7.26 5.60
CA VAL A 131 -21.87 -8.72 5.43
C VAL A 131 -23.25 -9.36 5.56
N SER A 132 -23.61 -10.17 4.57
CA SER A 132 -24.84 -10.96 4.56
C SER A 132 -24.50 -12.41 4.87
N VAL A 133 -24.90 -12.91 6.04
CA VAL A 133 -24.62 -14.27 6.50
C VAL A 133 -25.80 -15.18 6.11
N PRO A 134 -25.62 -16.16 5.21
CA PRO A 134 -26.68 -17.07 4.80
C PRO A 134 -27.17 -17.98 5.93
N GLN A 135 -28.39 -18.49 5.78
CA GLN A 135 -28.89 -19.56 6.65
C GLN A 135 -28.01 -20.81 6.54
N GLY A 136 -27.67 -21.41 7.67
CA GLY A 136 -26.83 -22.60 7.74
C GLY A 136 -25.33 -22.33 7.84
N ASN A 137 -24.88 -21.08 7.69
CA ASN A 137 -23.49 -20.73 7.91
C ASN A 137 -23.12 -20.70 9.39
N ALA A 138 -21.91 -21.18 9.70
CA ALA A 138 -21.36 -21.18 11.06
C ALA A 138 -20.92 -19.78 11.52
N GLY A 139 -20.53 -18.90 10.59
CA GLY A 139 -20.06 -17.56 10.91
C GLY A 139 -19.40 -16.86 9.73
N VAL A 140 -18.48 -15.94 10.03
CA VAL A 140 -17.74 -15.12 9.06
C VAL A 140 -16.26 -15.17 9.38
N VAL A 141 -15.44 -15.35 8.36
CA VAL A 141 -14.00 -15.09 8.43
C VAL A 141 -13.76 -13.64 8.05
N PHE A 142 -13.29 -12.85 9.01
CA PHE A 142 -12.87 -11.48 8.79
C PHE A 142 -11.36 -11.45 8.59
N ALA A 143 -10.91 -10.68 7.61
CA ALA A 143 -9.50 -10.42 7.37
C ALA A 143 -9.26 -8.94 7.06
N TYR A 144 -8.11 -8.43 7.52
CA TYR A 144 -7.61 -7.10 7.21
C TYR A 144 -6.14 -7.20 6.82
N ASP A 145 -5.78 -6.69 5.65
CA ASP A 145 -4.41 -6.56 5.20
C ASP A 145 -3.97 -5.11 5.35
N ALA A 146 -3.07 -4.82 6.28
CA ALA A 146 -2.59 -3.46 6.49
C ALA A 146 -1.58 -3.00 5.42
N ASN A 147 -1.00 -3.92 4.63
CA ASN A 147 -0.11 -3.56 3.51
C ASN A 147 -0.90 -2.90 2.36
N THR A 148 -2.15 -3.31 2.14
CA THR A 148 -3.00 -2.82 1.03
C THR A 148 -4.27 -2.10 1.50
N GLY A 149 -4.60 -2.21 2.78
CA GLY A 149 -5.86 -1.77 3.38
C GLY A 149 -7.07 -2.61 2.99
N ALA A 150 -6.88 -3.78 2.36
CA ALA A 150 -7.98 -4.66 1.98
C ALA A 150 -8.72 -5.19 3.22
N ILE A 151 -10.05 -5.13 3.18
CA ILE A 151 -10.94 -5.68 4.21
C ILE A 151 -11.83 -6.74 3.55
N VAL A 152 -11.82 -7.95 4.11
CA VAL A 152 -12.61 -9.08 3.64
C VAL A 152 -13.49 -9.60 4.77
N ALA A 153 -14.73 -9.98 4.44
CA ALA A 153 -15.67 -10.63 5.34
C ALA A 153 -16.41 -11.72 4.56
N ASP A 154 -15.98 -12.97 4.76
CA ASP A 154 -16.51 -14.10 4.02
C ASP A 154 -17.35 -14.99 4.95
N PRO A 155 -18.68 -15.08 4.74
CA PRO A 155 -19.51 -16.04 5.42
C PRO A 155 -19.11 -17.47 5.04
N VAL A 156 -18.90 -18.32 6.05
CA VAL A 156 -18.48 -19.71 5.85
C VAL A 156 -19.49 -20.71 6.43
N ALA A 157 -19.70 -21.81 5.71
CA ALA A 157 -20.59 -22.88 6.15
C ALA A 157 -20.06 -23.58 7.40
N ASN A 158 -18.76 -23.86 7.40
CA ASN A 158 -18.05 -24.56 8.46
C ASN A 158 -16.84 -23.73 8.89
N ARG A 159 -16.36 -23.98 10.10
CA ARG A 159 -15.11 -23.41 10.59
C ARG A 159 -13.95 -24.31 10.15
N VAL A 160 -13.12 -23.82 9.23
CA VAL A 160 -11.94 -24.54 8.75
C VAL A 160 -10.69 -23.93 9.36
N GLU A 161 -9.82 -24.76 9.93
CA GLU A 161 -8.54 -24.33 10.51
C GLU A 161 -7.41 -25.24 10.06
N ILE A 162 -6.20 -24.68 10.01
CA ILE A 162 -4.97 -25.45 10.06
C ILE A 162 -4.49 -25.48 11.52
N ALA A 163 -4.13 -26.66 12.01
CA ALA A 163 -3.47 -26.86 13.29
C ALA A 163 -2.05 -27.35 13.06
N THR A 164 -1.05 -26.54 13.43
CA THR A 164 0.37 -26.89 13.27
C THR A 164 0.84 -27.73 14.45
N ASP A 165 1.91 -28.50 14.25
CA ASP A 165 2.62 -29.21 15.31
C ASP A 165 3.26 -28.28 16.35
N LEU A 166 3.45 -27.00 16.01
CA LEU A 166 3.86 -25.94 16.93
C LEU A 166 2.74 -25.43 17.85
N GLY A 167 1.50 -25.86 17.60
CA GLY A 167 0.33 -25.51 18.39
C GLY A 167 -0.44 -24.29 17.87
N ASP A 168 -0.06 -23.74 16.72
CA ASP A 168 -0.79 -22.65 16.08
C ASP A 168 -2.11 -23.18 15.50
N ARG A 169 -3.14 -22.33 15.55
CA ARG A 169 -4.43 -22.57 14.89
C ARG A 169 -4.81 -21.36 14.08
N LEU A 170 -4.78 -21.51 12.76
CA LEU A 170 -5.08 -20.41 11.84
C LEU A 170 -6.38 -20.71 11.10
N PRO A 171 -7.37 -19.79 11.11
CA PRO A 171 -8.59 -19.97 10.33
C PRO A 171 -8.26 -19.85 8.84
N LEU A 172 -8.83 -20.75 8.02
CA LEU A 172 -8.78 -20.62 6.57
C LEU A 172 -9.97 -19.77 6.09
N ALA A 173 -9.72 -18.88 5.15
CA ALA A 173 -10.74 -18.07 4.47
C ALA A 173 -11.12 -18.73 3.13
N PRO A 174 -12.30 -18.44 2.54
CA PRO A 174 -12.61 -18.94 1.21
C PRO A 174 -11.56 -18.56 0.16
N ALA A 175 -11.07 -19.55 -0.58
CA ALA A 175 -10.05 -19.34 -1.61
C ALA A 175 -10.70 -18.94 -2.94
N ARG A 176 -9.98 -18.16 -3.77
CA ARG A 176 -10.49 -17.70 -5.07
C ARG A 176 -10.88 -18.83 -6.02
N ARG A 177 -10.25 -20.01 -5.89
CA ARG A 177 -10.52 -21.20 -6.72
C ARG A 177 -11.62 -22.10 -6.16
N GLY A 178 -12.30 -21.67 -5.10
CA GLY A 178 -13.22 -22.50 -4.32
C GLY A 178 -12.50 -23.18 -3.16
N GLY A 179 -13.27 -23.71 -2.21
CA GLY A 179 -12.73 -24.22 -0.96
C GLY A 179 -12.15 -23.14 -0.06
N TYR A 180 -11.09 -23.46 0.69
CA TYR A 180 -10.54 -22.58 1.73
C TYR A 180 -9.03 -22.47 1.60
N GLY A 181 -8.43 -21.38 2.07
CA GLY A 181 -6.99 -21.17 2.04
C GLY A 181 -6.47 -20.32 3.19
N VAL A 182 -5.19 -20.50 3.48
CA VAL A 182 -4.43 -19.72 4.45
C VAL A 182 -3.00 -19.54 3.96
N THR A 183 -2.44 -18.37 4.25
CA THR A 183 -1.01 -18.09 4.11
C THR A 183 -0.41 -17.82 5.48
N PHE A 184 0.81 -18.29 5.70
CA PHE A 184 1.55 -18.02 6.93
C PHE A 184 3.05 -18.08 6.68
N ASP A 185 3.83 -17.35 7.48
CA ASP A 185 5.28 -17.38 7.38
C ASP A 185 5.86 -18.56 8.19
N ALA A 186 6.77 -19.30 7.57
CA ALA A 186 7.47 -20.43 8.17
C ALA A 186 8.99 -20.22 8.12
N GLN A 187 9.66 -20.60 9.19
CA GLN A 187 11.12 -20.61 9.28
C GLN A 187 11.69 -21.90 8.64
N PRO A 188 13.02 -22.05 8.48
CA PRO A 188 13.60 -23.30 8.03
C PRO A 188 13.23 -24.44 8.98
N GLY A 189 12.70 -25.53 8.46
CA GLY A 189 12.23 -26.64 9.27
C GLY A 189 11.23 -27.53 8.54
N THR A 190 10.77 -28.54 9.25
CA THR A 190 9.72 -29.45 8.80
C THR A 190 8.52 -29.26 9.70
N TYR A 191 7.37 -28.94 9.10
CA TYR A 191 6.14 -28.60 9.79
C TYR A 191 5.06 -29.60 9.41
N GLY A 192 4.61 -30.39 10.37
CA GLY A 192 3.41 -31.19 10.24
C GLY A 192 2.17 -30.36 10.59
N PHE A 193 1.07 -30.58 9.88
CA PHE A 193 -0.19 -29.91 10.20
C PHE A 193 -1.41 -30.78 9.91
N GLN A 194 -2.52 -30.43 10.55
CA GLN A 194 -3.83 -31.02 10.34
C GLN A 194 -4.82 -29.96 9.87
N ILE A 195 -5.70 -30.33 8.95
CA ILE A 195 -6.88 -29.53 8.62
C ILE A 195 -8.01 -29.97 9.54
N LEU A 196 -8.57 -29.02 10.28
CA LEU A 196 -9.70 -29.21 11.16
C LEU A 196 -10.95 -28.62 10.51
N LEU A 197 -11.99 -29.44 10.36
CA LEU A 197 -13.33 -29.02 9.97
C LEU A 197 -14.23 -29.06 11.21
N ASP A 198 -14.70 -27.89 11.65
CA ASP A 198 -15.47 -27.72 12.90
C ASP A 198 -14.77 -28.32 14.14
N GLY A 199 -13.43 -28.31 14.13
CA GLY A 199 -12.59 -28.83 15.20
C GLY A 199 -12.20 -30.30 15.05
N GLU A 200 -12.76 -31.02 14.08
CA GLU A 200 -12.42 -32.43 13.81
C GLU A 200 -11.37 -32.54 12.68
N PRO A 201 -10.31 -33.34 12.85
CA PRO A 201 -9.29 -33.50 11.82
C PRO A 201 -9.84 -34.28 10.61
N VAL A 202 -9.75 -33.66 9.43
CA VAL A 202 -10.23 -34.23 8.15
C VAL A 202 -9.12 -34.52 7.15
N ALA A 203 -7.98 -33.84 7.29
CA ALA A 203 -6.78 -34.08 6.50
C ALA A 203 -5.53 -33.79 7.35
N GLN A 204 -4.38 -34.29 6.92
CA GLN A 204 -3.09 -33.98 7.50
C GLN A 204 -2.05 -33.98 6.39
N ASP A 205 -1.05 -33.11 6.51
CA ASP A 205 0.06 -33.03 5.57
C ASP A 205 1.31 -32.49 6.27
N GLN A 206 2.41 -32.39 5.53
CA GLN A 206 3.67 -31.89 6.03
C GLN A 206 4.42 -31.13 4.94
N ILE A 207 5.09 -30.05 5.32
CA ILE A 207 5.99 -29.30 4.44
C ILE A 207 7.38 -29.17 5.04
N SER A 208 8.41 -29.24 4.18
CA SER A 208 9.79 -28.96 4.55
C SER A 208 10.28 -27.70 3.84
N ILE A 209 10.87 -26.80 4.63
CA ILE A 209 11.24 -25.45 4.25
C ILE A 209 12.74 -25.29 4.54
N GLU A 210 13.53 -24.89 3.54
CA GLU A 210 15.01 -24.79 3.68
C GLU A 210 15.49 -23.39 4.09
N GLN A 211 14.68 -22.37 3.83
CA GLN A 211 14.92 -20.96 4.14
C GLN A 211 13.60 -20.32 4.54
N PRO A 212 13.54 -19.16 5.22
CA PRO A 212 12.27 -18.51 5.52
C PRO A 212 11.40 -18.38 4.27
N ARG A 213 10.17 -18.90 4.33
CA ARG A 213 9.22 -18.91 3.23
C ARG A 213 7.81 -18.64 3.75
N ARG A 214 7.00 -18.05 2.89
CA ARG A 214 5.56 -18.03 3.08
C ARG A 214 4.97 -19.33 2.56
N VAL A 215 4.22 -20.04 3.38
CA VAL A 215 3.49 -21.24 2.98
C VAL A 215 2.09 -20.85 2.58
N VAL A 216 1.59 -21.42 1.49
CA VAL A 216 0.18 -21.35 1.10
C VAL A 216 -0.41 -22.76 1.17
N VAL A 217 -1.54 -22.87 1.85
CA VAL A 217 -2.33 -24.10 1.90
C VAL A 217 -3.73 -23.77 1.40
N GLU A 218 -4.18 -24.45 0.35
CA GLU A 218 -5.59 -24.42 -0.08
C GLU A 218 -6.20 -25.81 0.08
N THR A 219 -7.48 -25.86 0.43
CA THR A 219 -8.28 -27.08 0.57
C THR A 219 -9.53 -27.00 -0.28
N ASP A 220 -10.15 -28.13 -0.59
CA ASP A 220 -11.53 -28.17 -1.08
C ASP A 220 -12.55 -27.91 0.05
N ASP A 221 -13.84 -27.95 -0.28
CA ASP A 221 -14.94 -27.77 0.69
C ASP A 221 -15.01 -28.87 1.76
N ALA A 222 -14.40 -30.03 1.51
CA ALA A 222 -14.30 -31.15 2.45
C ALA A 222 -13.02 -31.07 3.32
N GLY A 223 -12.21 -30.02 3.16
CA GLY A 223 -10.97 -29.81 3.90
C GLY A 223 -9.82 -30.69 3.42
N GLN A 224 -9.91 -31.31 2.23
CA GLN A 224 -8.78 -32.02 1.63
C GLN A 224 -7.81 -31.01 1.02
N VAL A 225 -6.51 -31.17 1.30
CA VAL A 225 -5.47 -30.29 0.75
C VAL A 225 -5.43 -30.42 -0.77
N THR A 226 -5.56 -29.29 -1.46
CA THR A 226 -5.55 -29.17 -2.94
C THR A 226 -4.34 -28.38 -3.44
N LEU A 227 -3.79 -27.49 -2.62
CA LEU A 227 -2.55 -26.78 -2.87
C LEU A 227 -1.72 -26.77 -1.59
N LEU A 228 -0.44 -27.10 -1.72
CA LEU A 228 0.57 -26.91 -0.69
C LEU A 228 1.82 -26.40 -1.42
N ASP A 229 2.12 -25.12 -1.27
CA ASP A 229 3.21 -24.46 -1.98
C ASP A 229 3.87 -23.39 -1.10
N THR A 230 4.94 -22.79 -1.61
CA THR A 230 5.61 -21.65 -0.98
C THR A 230 5.60 -20.44 -1.89
N LEU A 231 5.25 -19.29 -1.33
CA LEU A 231 5.37 -18.01 -1.99
C LEU A 231 6.76 -17.42 -1.71
N ARG A 232 7.28 -16.70 -2.70
CA ARG A 232 8.46 -15.87 -2.55
C ARG A 232 7.99 -14.43 -2.40
N GLY A 233 8.00 -13.94 -1.17
CA GLY A 233 7.72 -12.55 -0.88
C GLY A 233 8.75 -11.61 -1.52
N ALA A 234 8.44 -10.33 -1.49
CA ALA A 234 9.36 -9.27 -1.82
C ALA A 234 9.35 -8.19 -0.72
N ALA A 235 10.38 -7.36 -0.69
CA ALA A 235 10.35 -6.13 0.08
C ALA A 235 11.15 -5.03 -0.61
N LEU A 236 10.76 -3.79 -0.33
CA LEU A 236 11.41 -2.58 -0.80
C LEU A 236 11.79 -1.74 0.42
N THR A 237 13.07 -1.42 0.56
CA THR A 237 13.53 -0.42 1.52
C THR A 237 13.66 0.93 0.82
N VAL A 238 12.95 1.94 1.33
CA VAL A 238 12.97 3.32 0.84
C VAL A 238 13.73 4.19 1.85
N ALA A 239 14.86 4.76 1.45
CA ALA A 239 15.60 5.72 2.25
C ALA A 239 15.25 7.16 1.85
N LYS A 240 14.55 7.90 2.72
CA LYS A 240 14.27 9.32 2.49
C LYS A 240 15.42 10.19 3.00
N THR A 241 15.97 11.04 2.16
CA THR A 241 17.06 11.95 2.52
C THR A 241 16.73 13.40 2.14
N ASP A 242 17.45 14.35 2.74
CA ASP A 242 17.51 15.73 2.23
C ASP A 242 18.54 15.86 1.09
N ASP A 243 18.68 17.06 0.51
CA ASP A 243 19.65 17.35 -0.56
C ASP A 243 21.12 17.08 -0.16
N ALA A 244 21.42 17.00 1.14
CA ALA A 244 22.74 16.70 1.66
C ALA A 244 22.96 15.20 1.93
N GLY A 245 21.96 14.36 1.66
CA GLY A 245 21.98 12.93 1.95
C GLY A 245 21.68 12.58 3.41
N THR A 246 21.23 13.54 4.22
CA THR A 246 20.88 13.31 5.63
C THR A 246 19.52 12.61 5.71
N PRO A 247 19.36 11.54 6.51
CA PRO A 247 18.06 10.87 6.64
C PRO A 247 16.96 11.82 7.14
N SER A 248 15.78 11.71 6.51
CA SER A 248 14.57 12.47 6.82
C SER A 248 13.51 11.53 7.42
N PRO A 249 13.46 11.39 8.75
CA PRO A 249 12.65 10.36 9.41
C PRO A 249 11.16 10.71 9.51
N GLY A 250 10.34 9.69 9.70
CA GLY A 250 8.92 9.75 10.02
C GLY A 250 7.96 9.67 8.83
N ALA A 251 8.49 9.59 7.59
CA ALA A 251 7.66 9.51 6.39
C ALA A 251 7.00 8.13 6.22
N CYS A 252 5.92 8.08 5.43
CA CYS A 252 5.32 6.82 4.97
C CYS A 252 5.34 6.74 3.46
N PHE A 253 5.51 5.53 2.94
CA PHE A 253 5.60 5.26 1.52
C PHE A 253 4.64 4.14 1.10
N ALA A 254 4.17 4.24 -0.14
CA ALA A 254 3.37 3.22 -0.79
C ALA A 254 3.99 2.85 -2.14
N ALA A 255 3.92 1.57 -2.50
CA ALA A 255 4.27 1.07 -3.81
C ALA A 255 3.00 0.65 -4.56
N SER A 256 2.85 1.17 -5.78
CA SER A 256 1.65 0.99 -6.59
C SER A 256 1.97 0.68 -8.04
N ARG A 257 1.01 0.05 -8.74
CA ARG A 257 1.07 -0.16 -10.19
C ARG A 257 -0.23 0.34 -10.80
N GLY A 258 -0.15 1.50 -11.46
CA GLY A 258 -1.36 2.19 -11.90
C GLY A 258 -2.19 2.61 -10.69
N ASN A 259 -3.42 2.11 -10.58
CA ASN A 259 -4.32 2.43 -9.46
C ASN A 259 -4.33 1.35 -8.36
N GLU A 260 -3.54 0.30 -8.52
CA GLU A 260 -3.46 -0.79 -7.55
C GLU A 260 -2.37 -0.49 -6.52
N LEU A 261 -2.74 -0.47 -5.24
CA LEU A 261 -1.81 -0.41 -4.12
C LEU A 261 -1.35 -1.83 -3.80
N LEU A 262 -0.03 -2.07 -3.84
CA LEU A 262 0.55 -3.39 -3.60
C LEU A 262 1.17 -3.52 -2.21
N GLY A 263 1.60 -2.41 -1.61
CA GLY A 263 2.18 -2.40 -0.29
C GLY A 263 2.42 -0.98 0.21
N GLN A 264 2.42 -0.81 1.52
CA GLN A 264 2.73 0.45 2.19
C GLN A 264 3.37 0.19 3.55
N ALA A 265 4.14 1.16 4.02
CA ALA A 265 4.73 1.16 5.35
C ALA A 265 5.09 2.59 5.77
N CYS A 266 5.33 2.76 7.06
CA CYS A 266 5.89 3.97 7.64
C CYS A 266 7.28 3.69 8.20
N ASP A 267 8.14 4.72 8.21
CA ASP A 267 9.47 4.69 8.82
C ASP A 267 9.42 4.11 10.24
N ALA A 268 8.50 4.62 11.06
CA ALA A 268 8.34 4.20 12.46
C ALA A 268 7.82 2.76 12.69
N ASP A 269 7.43 2.02 11.65
CA ASP A 269 6.81 0.70 11.80
C ASP A 269 7.77 -0.37 12.33
N ASP A 270 9.08 -0.19 12.14
CA ASP A 270 10.11 -1.09 12.68
C ASP A 270 10.57 -0.71 14.11
N GLY A 271 9.99 0.35 14.68
CA GLY A 271 10.30 0.88 16.00
C GLY A 271 11.41 1.94 16.01
N ALA A 272 11.98 2.29 14.85
CA ALA A 272 12.90 3.39 14.67
C ALA A 272 12.32 4.42 13.68
N ALA A 273 12.59 5.70 13.92
CA ALA A 273 12.32 6.74 12.91
C ALA A 273 13.68 7.21 12.41
N ASP A 274 14.27 6.46 11.49
CA ASP A 274 15.65 6.63 11.03
C ASP A 274 15.75 7.05 9.54
N GLY A 275 14.61 7.24 8.88
CA GLY A 275 14.52 7.62 7.47
C GLY A 275 14.48 6.42 6.53
N GLN A 276 14.38 5.19 7.03
CA GLN A 276 14.22 3.97 6.23
C GLN A 276 12.85 3.35 6.41
N THR A 277 12.08 3.31 5.33
CA THR A 277 10.77 2.64 5.31
C THR A 277 10.88 1.31 4.59
N ARG A 278 10.53 0.21 5.26
CA ARG A 278 10.50 -1.13 4.64
C ARG A 278 9.08 -1.54 4.27
N ILE A 279 8.75 -1.46 2.98
CA ILE A 279 7.50 -1.95 2.41
C ILE A 279 7.63 -3.45 2.14
N ARG A 280 6.68 -4.26 2.63
CA ARG A 280 6.66 -5.71 2.39
C ARG A 280 5.58 -6.07 1.39
N PHE A 281 5.87 -7.08 0.57
CA PHE A 281 4.94 -7.73 -0.35
C PHE A 281 4.94 -9.23 -0.04
N PRO A 282 4.21 -9.64 1.00
CA PRO A 282 4.35 -10.99 1.54
C PRO A 282 3.99 -12.09 0.55
N ASP A 283 2.99 -11.85 -0.30
CA ASP A 283 2.53 -12.78 -1.33
C ASP A 283 3.34 -12.70 -2.64
N GLY A 284 4.37 -11.86 -2.67
CA GLY A 284 5.22 -11.59 -3.82
C GLY A 284 4.64 -10.54 -4.76
N ILE A 285 5.43 -10.18 -5.77
CA ILE A 285 5.08 -9.22 -6.81
C ILE A 285 5.60 -9.69 -8.16
N GLU A 286 4.92 -9.29 -9.24
CA GLU A 286 5.40 -9.52 -10.59
C GLU A 286 6.61 -8.63 -10.88
N PRO A 287 7.64 -9.14 -11.58
CA PRO A 287 8.73 -8.31 -12.09
C PRO A 287 8.21 -7.20 -13.02
N ALA A 288 8.22 -5.96 -12.54
CA ALA A 288 7.74 -4.78 -13.27
C ALA A 288 8.22 -3.48 -12.63
N ALA A 289 7.97 -2.36 -13.31
CA ALA A 289 8.17 -1.02 -12.75
C ALA A 289 6.96 -0.57 -11.92
N TYR A 290 7.21 -0.13 -10.69
CA TYR A 290 6.23 0.34 -9.72
C TYR A 290 6.48 1.80 -9.33
N ASP A 291 5.41 2.51 -9.00
CA ASP A 291 5.47 3.88 -8.49
C ASP A 291 5.55 3.84 -6.96
N VAL A 292 6.62 4.42 -6.42
CA VAL A 292 6.88 4.60 -4.99
C VAL A 292 6.56 6.05 -4.65
N VAL A 293 5.53 6.23 -3.84
CA VAL A 293 4.96 7.54 -3.53
C VAL A 293 5.12 7.81 -2.04
N GLU A 294 5.58 9.01 -1.68
CA GLU A 294 5.47 9.48 -0.30
C GLU A 294 4.02 9.84 -0.01
N THR A 295 3.50 9.29 1.06
CA THR A 295 2.07 9.34 1.36
C THR A 295 1.75 9.96 2.71
N LEU A 296 2.75 10.02 3.58
CA LEU A 296 2.74 10.88 4.75
C LEU A 296 4.06 11.66 4.79
N THR A 297 3.95 12.98 4.71
CA THR A 297 5.05 13.90 4.95
C THR A 297 4.97 14.42 6.38
N PRO A 298 6.00 14.21 7.21
CA PRO A 298 6.03 14.77 8.56
C PRO A 298 5.96 16.29 8.56
N ASP A 299 5.35 16.85 9.61
CA ASP A 299 5.22 18.30 9.77
C ASP A 299 6.58 19.01 9.66
N GLY A 300 6.65 20.02 8.79
CA GLY A 300 7.87 20.81 8.58
C GLY A 300 8.90 20.17 7.66
N GLN A 301 8.63 19.01 7.06
CA GLN A 301 9.43 18.44 5.98
C GLN A 301 8.83 18.73 4.60
N THR A 302 9.67 18.61 3.57
CA THR A 302 9.24 18.62 2.18
C THR A 302 8.89 17.19 1.76
N ALA A 303 7.83 17.03 0.98
CA ALA A 303 7.48 15.74 0.37
C ALA A 303 8.54 15.35 -0.68
N ALA A 304 8.87 14.08 -0.74
CA ALA A 304 9.65 13.50 -1.83
C ALA A 304 8.78 13.35 -3.09
N GLU A 305 9.43 13.39 -4.25
CA GLU A 305 8.76 13.10 -5.51
C GLU A 305 8.44 11.61 -5.63
N THR A 306 7.49 11.29 -6.52
CA THR A 306 7.21 9.89 -6.88
C THR A 306 8.39 9.33 -7.65
N GLN A 307 8.89 8.17 -7.22
CA GLN A 307 9.97 7.47 -7.90
C GLN A 307 9.44 6.21 -8.58
N ARG A 308 9.97 5.88 -9.75
CA ARG A 308 9.68 4.62 -10.42
C ARG A 308 10.80 3.63 -10.15
N VAL A 309 10.46 2.44 -9.65
CA VAL A 309 11.42 1.41 -9.23
C VAL A 309 11.04 0.07 -9.84
N ASP A 310 12.01 -0.62 -10.43
CA ASP A 310 11.82 -2.00 -10.88
C ASP A 310 11.86 -2.93 -9.67
N LEU A 311 10.74 -3.60 -9.42
CA LEU A 311 10.59 -4.54 -8.33
C LEU A 311 10.25 -5.92 -8.87
N GLY A 312 10.69 -6.95 -8.16
CA GLY A 312 10.37 -8.34 -8.41
C GLY A 312 10.49 -9.13 -7.11
N PRO A 313 10.45 -10.46 -7.17
CA PRO A 313 10.65 -11.30 -5.98
C PRO A 313 12.01 -11.03 -5.32
N GLY A 314 12.05 -11.00 -3.99
CA GLY A 314 13.27 -10.70 -3.21
C GLY A 314 13.33 -9.28 -2.65
N GLU A 315 14.52 -8.84 -2.27
CA GLU A 315 14.74 -7.54 -1.63
C GLU A 315 15.23 -6.51 -2.65
N ALA A 316 14.64 -5.31 -2.61
CA ALA A 316 15.08 -4.15 -3.37
C ALA A 316 15.30 -2.97 -2.41
N ALA A 317 16.10 -2.00 -2.85
CA ALA A 317 16.30 -0.75 -2.11
C ALA A 317 16.32 0.43 -3.07
N THR A 318 15.80 1.56 -2.61
CA THR A 318 15.85 2.84 -3.33
C THR A 318 16.05 4.00 -2.35
N SER A 319 16.52 5.13 -2.85
CA SER A 319 16.58 6.38 -2.09
C SER A 319 15.79 7.47 -2.79
N VAL A 320 15.01 8.22 -2.02
CA VAL A 320 14.19 9.34 -2.47
C VAL A 320 14.64 10.62 -1.77
N VAL A 321 14.80 11.71 -2.52
CA VAL A 321 15.25 13.00 -1.99
C VAL A 321 14.06 13.92 -1.75
N ALA A 322 13.97 14.51 -0.57
CA ALA A 322 12.94 15.46 -0.19
C ALA A 322 13.02 16.72 -1.06
N GLY A 323 11.98 17.00 -1.86
CA GLY A 323 12.01 18.12 -2.80
C GLY A 323 13.07 18.03 -3.89
N GLY A 324 13.58 16.83 -4.17
CA GLY A 324 14.65 16.60 -5.16
C GLY A 324 14.28 17.09 -6.57
N PRO A 325 15.29 17.36 -7.42
CA PRO A 325 15.08 17.86 -8.77
C PRO A 325 14.40 16.80 -9.65
N THR A 326 13.55 17.27 -10.56
CA THR A 326 12.93 16.47 -11.62
C THR A 326 14.01 15.88 -12.54
N ASP A 327 14.56 14.73 -12.19
CA ASP A 327 15.05 13.82 -13.23
C ASP A 327 13.80 13.24 -13.87
N GLY A 328 13.30 13.95 -14.89
CA GLY A 328 12.39 13.35 -15.84
C GLY A 328 13.05 12.04 -16.28
N GLY A 329 12.46 10.91 -15.88
CA GLY A 329 12.91 9.61 -16.35
C GLY A 329 13.10 9.66 -17.87
N PRO A 330 14.01 8.84 -18.44
CA PRO A 330 14.30 8.88 -19.87
C PRO A 330 12.97 8.96 -20.63
N GLY A 331 12.85 9.99 -21.48
CA GLY A 331 11.66 10.18 -22.29
C GLY A 331 11.33 8.86 -22.98
N ILE A 332 10.07 8.44 -22.91
CA ILE A 332 9.62 7.27 -23.68
C ILE A 332 9.99 7.52 -25.13
N ASP A 333 10.84 6.66 -25.70
CA ASP A 333 11.16 6.72 -27.12
C ASP A 333 9.86 6.76 -27.91
N GLY A 334 9.75 7.74 -28.82
CA GLY A 334 8.63 7.78 -29.75
C GLY A 334 8.59 6.46 -30.50
N GLN A 335 7.42 5.82 -30.58
CA GLN A 335 7.25 4.64 -31.42
C GLN A 335 7.73 4.97 -32.83
N ASP A 336 8.63 4.15 -33.38
CA ASP A 336 9.04 4.26 -34.78
C ASP A 336 7.80 4.36 -35.67
N GLY A 337 7.74 5.41 -36.49
CA GLY A 337 6.68 5.56 -37.47
C GLY A 337 6.71 4.38 -38.44
N GLN A 338 5.58 3.73 -38.65
CA GLN A 338 5.45 2.81 -39.78
C GLN A 338 5.69 3.59 -41.07
N ASP A 339 6.52 3.04 -41.96
CA ASP A 339 6.87 3.66 -43.24
C ASP A 339 5.62 4.17 -43.99
N ASP A 340 5.75 5.37 -44.58
CA ASP A 340 4.83 6.03 -45.52
C ASP A 340 3.69 6.93 -44.99
N GLN A 341 3.68 7.38 -43.73
CA GLN A 341 2.88 8.57 -43.34
C GLN A 341 3.67 9.51 -42.41
N PRO A 342 3.82 10.81 -42.74
CA PRO A 342 4.34 11.78 -41.77
C PRO A 342 3.39 11.85 -40.56
N GLY A 343 3.89 11.47 -39.38
CA GLY A 343 3.21 11.69 -38.11
C GLY A 343 2.98 13.17 -37.86
N GLN A 344 1.94 13.52 -37.09
CA GLN A 344 1.76 14.90 -36.63
C GLN A 344 2.75 15.19 -35.52
N ASP A 345 3.53 16.25 -35.67
CA ASP A 345 4.48 16.71 -34.64
C ASP A 345 3.73 16.98 -33.32
N GLY A 346 4.23 16.42 -32.22
CA GLY A 346 3.78 16.77 -30.87
C GLY A 346 4.14 18.21 -30.52
N GLN A 347 3.45 18.81 -29.55
CA GLN A 347 3.86 20.10 -29.01
C GLN A 347 5.11 19.92 -28.16
N ASP A 348 6.16 20.68 -28.46
CA ASP A 348 7.40 20.69 -27.69
C ASP A 348 7.12 21.05 -26.22
N GLY A 349 7.70 20.28 -25.30
CA GLY A 349 7.77 20.65 -23.88
C GLY A 349 8.69 21.85 -23.69
N GLN A 350 8.53 22.58 -22.58
CA GLN A 350 9.49 23.63 -22.22
C GLN A 350 10.83 22.99 -21.82
N ASP A 351 11.91 23.40 -22.47
CA ASP A 351 13.27 22.96 -22.12
C ASP A 351 13.58 23.28 -20.66
N GLY A 352 14.12 22.29 -19.93
CA GLY A 352 14.78 22.52 -18.65
C GLY A 352 16.01 23.42 -18.81
N GLN A 353 16.45 24.06 -17.72
CA GLN A 353 17.71 24.80 -17.76
C GLN A 353 18.86 23.84 -18.06
N PRO A 354 19.76 24.16 -19.01
CA PRO A 354 20.93 23.32 -19.27
C PRO A 354 21.76 23.15 -18.01
N GLY A 355 22.09 21.89 -17.69
CA GLY A 355 23.12 21.59 -16.70
C GLY A 355 24.46 22.21 -17.10
N GLN A 356 25.35 22.41 -16.14
CA GLN A 356 26.73 22.81 -16.47
C GLN A 356 27.44 21.59 -17.09
N ASP A 357 27.99 21.77 -18.30
CA ASP A 357 28.77 20.72 -18.95
C ASP A 357 29.95 20.30 -18.06
N GLY A 358 30.09 18.99 -17.85
CA GLY A 358 31.30 18.40 -17.29
C GLY A 358 32.47 18.60 -18.25
N GLN A 359 33.70 18.66 -17.73
CA GLN A 359 34.89 18.70 -18.59
C GLN A 359 35.04 17.35 -19.29
N ASP A 360 35.22 17.37 -20.61
CA ASP A 360 35.47 16.16 -21.41
C ASP A 360 36.68 15.41 -20.86
N GLY A 361 36.52 14.09 -20.64
CA GLY A 361 37.62 13.18 -20.39
C GLY A 361 38.51 13.05 -21.64
N GLN A 362 39.81 12.82 -21.44
CA GLN A 362 40.72 12.55 -22.56
C GLN A 362 40.37 11.19 -23.19
N ASP A 363 40.24 11.17 -24.53
CA ASP A 363 40.05 9.94 -25.29
C ASP A 363 41.17 8.92 -25.00
N GLY A 364 40.78 7.68 -24.71
CA GLY A 364 41.71 6.55 -24.62
C GLY A 364 42.12 6.04 -26.00
N ASP A 365 43.35 5.53 -26.12
CA ASP A 365 43.86 4.96 -27.38
C ASP A 365 43.01 3.75 -27.85
N ASP A 366 42.70 3.70 -29.15
CA ASP A 366 41.93 2.61 -29.79
C ASP A 366 42.59 1.24 -29.59
N GLY A 367 41.87 0.33 -28.94
CA GLY A 367 42.25 -1.08 -28.76
C GLY A 367 42.13 -1.89 -30.05
N GLN A 368 43.18 -2.63 -30.39
CA GLN A 368 43.26 -3.48 -31.58
C GLN A 368 42.30 -4.69 -31.52
N ASP A 369 41.61 -4.95 -32.62
CA ASP A 369 40.70 -6.09 -32.83
C ASP A 369 41.38 -7.44 -32.54
N ALA A 370 40.84 -8.19 -31.57
CA ALA A 370 41.11 -9.61 -31.39
C ALA A 370 39.82 -10.41 -31.61
N ILE A 371 39.81 -11.11 -32.74
CA ILE A 371 38.84 -12.12 -33.16
C ILE A 371 38.84 -13.27 -32.13
N GLY A 372 37.70 -13.52 -31.47
CA GLY A 372 37.50 -14.60 -30.50
C GLY A 372 36.12 -15.24 -30.66
N GLN A 373 36.10 -16.51 -31.07
CA GLN A 373 34.99 -17.31 -31.56
C GLN A 373 33.74 -17.39 -30.66
N ASP A 374 32.58 -17.43 -31.31
CA ASP A 374 31.27 -17.77 -30.74
C ASP A 374 31.30 -19.13 -30.02
N GLY A 375 30.85 -19.17 -28.76
CA GLY A 375 30.57 -20.42 -28.04
C GLY A 375 29.23 -21.01 -28.46
N GLN A 376 29.22 -22.28 -28.85
CA GLN A 376 28.02 -23.03 -29.23
C GLN A 376 27.04 -23.19 -28.05
N PRO A 377 25.71 -23.32 -28.29
CA PRO A 377 24.74 -23.64 -27.25
C PRO A 377 24.98 -25.05 -26.71
N GLY A 378 25.12 -25.19 -25.39
CA GLY A 378 25.19 -26.48 -24.70
C GLY A 378 23.81 -27.09 -24.54
N GLU A 379 23.73 -28.39 -24.83
CA GLU A 379 22.56 -29.24 -24.73
C GLU A 379 22.14 -29.47 -23.27
N ASP A 380 20.83 -29.69 -23.08
CA ASP A 380 20.18 -30.00 -21.81
C ASP A 380 20.82 -31.21 -21.12
N ASP A 381 21.37 -31.02 -19.90
CA ASP A 381 21.49 -32.08 -18.89
C ASP A 381 21.65 -31.50 -17.48
N GLU A 382 20.97 -32.17 -16.56
CA GLU A 382 20.65 -31.86 -15.17
C GLU A 382 21.88 -31.85 -14.23
N GLN A 383 22.63 -30.75 -14.21
CA GLN A 383 23.47 -30.32 -13.08
C GLN A 383 23.90 -28.87 -13.31
N ALA A 384 23.29 -27.93 -12.59
CA ALA A 384 23.67 -26.52 -12.65
C ALA A 384 25.16 -26.38 -12.28
N ALA A 385 26.00 -26.11 -13.28
CA ALA A 385 27.38 -25.72 -13.04
C ALA A 385 27.36 -24.44 -12.20
N ALA A 386 28.13 -24.42 -11.11
CA ALA A 386 28.21 -23.25 -10.24
C ALA A 386 28.59 -22.01 -11.07
N GLY A 387 27.70 -21.01 -11.10
CA GLY A 387 27.97 -19.74 -11.75
C GLY A 387 29.10 -18.99 -11.05
N ARG A 388 29.93 -18.27 -11.82
CA ARG A 388 31.00 -17.41 -11.29
C ARG A 388 30.51 -15.97 -11.19
N LEU A 389 30.32 -15.47 -9.97
CA LEU A 389 30.08 -14.05 -9.70
C LEU A 389 31.42 -13.30 -9.66
N VAL A 390 31.51 -12.18 -10.37
CA VAL A 390 32.66 -11.26 -10.33
C VAL A 390 32.16 -9.90 -9.89
N VAL A 391 32.65 -9.43 -8.75
CA VAL A 391 32.32 -8.11 -8.20
C VAL A 391 33.47 -7.16 -8.54
N ARG A 392 33.17 -6.02 -9.17
CA ARG A 392 34.14 -4.95 -9.44
C ARG A 392 33.71 -3.72 -8.67
N ILE A 393 34.57 -3.25 -7.76
CA ILE A 393 34.30 -2.07 -6.94
C ILE A 393 35.07 -0.91 -7.56
N GLN A 394 34.35 0.14 -7.95
CA GLN A 394 34.90 1.32 -8.64
C GLN A 394 34.44 2.60 -7.94
N ASP A 395 35.20 3.68 -8.12
CA ASP A 395 34.78 5.02 -7.71
C ASP A 395 33.83 5.66 -8.74
N ALA A 396 33.44 6.91 -8.48
CA ALA A 396 32.55 7.67 -9.36
C ALA A 396 33.14 8.00 -10.74
N ALA A 397 34.47 7.86 -10.91
CA ALA A 397 35.16 8.03 -12.19
C ALA A 397 35.34 6.69 -12.95
N GLY A 398 34.95 5.56 -12.34
CA GLY A 398 35.11 4.23 -12.91
C GLY A 398 36.46 3.58 -12.62
N ASP A 399 37.30 4.21 -11.80
CA ASP A 399 38.60 3.65 -11.42
C ASP A 399 38.42 2.55 -10.36
N PRO A 400 39.13 1.41 -10.46
CA PRO A 400 39.05 0.35 -9.45
C PRO A 400 39.49 0.89 -8.09
N LEU A 401 38.89 0.36 -7.01
CA LEU A 401 39.22 0.72 -5.62
C LEU A 401 40.00 -0.41 -4.94
N PRO A 402 41.36 -0.36 -4.90
CA PRO A 402 42.17 -1.41 -4.32
C PRO A 402 41.88 -1.62 -2.83
N GLY A 403 41.70 -2.87 -2.42
CA GLY A 403 41.44 -3.27 -1.04
C GLY A 403 40.02 -2.97 -0.55
N ALA A 404 39.10 -2.64 -1.45
CA ALA A 404 37.69 -2.50 -1.10
C ALA A 404 37.04 -3.86 -0.80
N CYS A 405 36.11 -3.87 0.15
CA CYS A 405 35.33 -5.05 0.50
C CYS A 405 33.86 -4.85 0.12
N ALA A 406 33.23 -5.90 -0.39
CA ALA A 406 31.80 -5.99 -0.66
C ALA A 406 31.20 -7.14 0.15
N SER A 407 30.00 -6.93 0.66
CA SER A 407 29.24 -7.96 1.36
C SER A 407 28.00 -8.32 0.56
N LEU A 408 27.81 -9.62 0.31
CA LEU A 408 26.58 -10.18 -0.23
C LEU A 408 25.72 -10.58 0.96
N VAL A 409 24.87 -9.65 1.39
CA VAL A 409 24.06 -9.76 2.61
C VAL A 409 23.17 -11.02 2.62
N GLU A 410 22.67 -11.43 1.45
CA GLU A 410 21.84 -12.62 1.28
C GLU A 410 22.57 -13.94 1.60
N PHE A 411 23.90 -13.97 1.48
CA PHE A 411 24.72 -15.18 1.69
C PHE A 411 25.68 -15.08 2.89
N ALA A 412 25.63 -13.98 3.64
CA ALA A 412 26.53 -13.69 4.76
C ALA A 412 28.02 -13.88 4.40
N PHE A 413 28.39 -13.50 3.18
CA PHE A 413 29.73 -13.66 2.63
C PHE A 413 30.34 -12.29 2.30
N GLU A 414 31.55 -12.07 2.80
CA GLU A 414 32.35 -10.87 2.56
C GLU A 414 33.48 -11.20 1.59
N LEU A 415 33.58 -10.41 0.52
CA LEU A 415 34.64 -10.46 -0.47
C LEU A 415 35.45 -9.19 -0.34
N CYS A 416 36.72 -9.32 0.02
CA CYS A 416 37.66 -8.23 -0.07
C CYS A 416 38.59 -8.47 -1.25
N ASP A 417 38.89 -7.40 -1.98
CA ASP A 417 40.05 -7.38 -2.87
C ASP A 417 41.31 -7.65 -2.02
N ASP A 418 41.91 -8.83 -2.24
CA ASP A 418 43.08 -9.32 -1.51
C ASP A 418 44.38 -9.23 -2.31
N ASP A 419 44.31 -8.91 -3.61
CA ASP A 419 45.46 -8.71 -4.48
C ASP A 419 45.84 -7.23 -4.69
N ASN A 420 44.99 -6.31 -4.21
CA ASN A 420 45.29 -4.88 -4.03
C ASN A 420 45.77 -4.21 -5.34
N ASN A 421 45.18 -4.63 -6.46
CA ASN A 421 45.62 -4.30 -7.81
C ASN A 421 44.48 -4.08 -8.81
#